data_AF-A0A519L4H5-F1
#
_entry.id   AF-A0A519L4H5-F1
#
_cell.length_a   1.000
_cell.length_b   1.000
_cell.length_c   1.000
_cell.angle_alpha   90.00
_cell.angle_beta   90.00
_cell.angle_gamma   90.00
#
_symmetry.space_group_name_H-M   'P 1'
#
loop_
_entity.id
_entity.type
_entity.pdbx_description
1 polymer ?
#
loop_
_entity_poly.entity_id
_entity_poly.type
_entity_poly.pdbx_seq_one_letter_code
_entity_poly.pdbx_strand_id
1 'polypeptide(L)'
;MELIFSTGVLQRIDRQARVSVGDILTYGYTARLGGRTVGDVAMLDREVYTPHGWQRLIPDRLEATHGVATVYCWLIQGLAQEDAERLNAALSDDEGYLGAFEVSFANPLQLQFFRNSLITRYRIGRGNLTELFSMDEGEDPDLAIKEMAEKASMSVDYEDYGARQTFFDKYDTIEHFRKVEDFKRVFGRFAGMTPDRAGALTLSLEELHPKVFSALSAAARAVEAAQDEEGLAQAALSARRLLEQIADYLFPPRSQMVDGRKIGRAEYKNRLWAYIKLALQAENKPTEPTLTRLGKEADRLIERFNAGLHANMSQKTVELALSDLARWLSEVLDISPSQARKPYLAFEQEMSDFVRPADGT
;
A
#
# COMPACT_ATOMS: atom_id res chain seq x y z
N MET A 1 -11.97 8.13 -18.64
CA MET A 1 -12.14 6.95 -17.76
C MET A 1 -12.58 5.73 -18.55
N GLU A 2 -13.67 5.82 -19.32
CA GLU A 2 -14.16 4.74 -20.20
C GLU A 2 -13.05 4.13 -21.08
N LEU A 3 -12.20 4.95 -21.68
CA LEU A 3 -11.06 4.49 -22.49
C LEU A 3 -10.16 3.50 -21.71
N ILE A 4 -9.80 3.81 -20.47
CA ILE A 4 -8.94 2.97 -19.63
C ILE A 4 -9.64 1.65 -19.30
N PHE A 5 -10.91 1.69 -18.91
CA PHE A 5 -11.67 0.48 -18.60
C PHE A 5 -11.93 -0.38 -19.84
N SER A 6 -12.10 0.23 -21.02
CA SER A 6 -12.29 -0.52 -22.27
C SER A 6 -11.07 -1.35 -22.70
N THR A 7 -9.88 -1.06 -22.17
CA THR A 7 -8.67 -1.84 -22.46
C THR A 7 -8.73 -3.28 -21.94
N GLY A 8 -9.57 -3.56 -20.93
CA GLY A 8 -9.64 -4.88 -20.31
C GLY A 8 -8.43 -5.22 -19.42
N VAL A 9 -7.46 -4.31 -19.26
CA VAL A 9 -6.21 -4.58 -18.51
C VAL A 9 -6.48 -4.56 -17.01
N LEU A 10 -7.13 -3.50 -16.51
CA LEU A 10 -7.39 -3.30 -15.08
C LEU A 10 -8.32 -4.38 -14.50
N GLN A 11 -9.20 -4.94 -15.32
CA GLN A 11 -10.13 -6.02 -14.94
C GLN A 11 -9.41 -7.33 -14.64
N ARG A 12 -8.22 -7.53 -15.21
CA ARG A 12 -7.46 -8.80 -15.15
C ARG A 12 -6.33 -8.79 -14.13
N ILE A 13 -6.13 -7.69 -13.41
CA ILE A 13 -5.06 -7.61 -12.42
C ILE A 13 -5.40 -8.53 -11.22
N ASP A 14 -4.46 -9.38 -10.84
CA ASP A 14 -4.64 -10.37 -9.76
C ASP A 14 -4.22 -9.85 -8.37
N ARG A 15 -3.81 -8.58 -8.32
CA ARG A 15 -3.36 -7.88 -7.11
C ARG A 15 -4.21 -6.63 -6.88
N GLN A 16 -4.19 -6.16 -5.65
CA GLN A 16 -4.81 -4.89 -5.29
C GLN A 16 -3.97 -3.72 -5.81
N ALA A 17 -4.63 -2.76 -6.44
CA ALA A 17 -4.05 -1.51 -6.89
C ALA A 17 -4.90 -0.34 -6.40
N ARG A 18 -4.25 0.77 -6.05
CA ARG A 18 -4.92 2.01 -5.62
C ARG A 18 -4.80 3.05 -6.72
N VAL A 19 -5.91 3.69 -7.07
CA VAL A 19 -6.00 4.66 -8.14
C VAL A 19 -6.30 6.04 -7.58
N SER A 20 -5.42 6.99 -7.90
CA SER A 20 -5.67 8.41 -7.70
C SER A 20 -5.83 9.10 -9.04
N VAL A 21 -6.80 10.01 -9.13
CA VAL A 21 -7.11 10.72 -10.37
C VAL A 21 -7.22 12.22 -10.11
N GLY A 22 -6.91 13.02 -11.13
CA GLY A 22 -7.02 14.46 -11.03
C GLY A 22 -6.08 15.20 -11.98
N ASP A 23 -6.16 16.52 -11.91
CA ASP A 23 -5.36 17.43 -12.72
C ASP A 23 -3.99 17.71 -12.08
N ILE A 24 -2.95 17.75 -12.90
CA ILE A 24 -1.61 18.18 -12.49
C ILE A 24 -1.52 19.70 -12.67
N LEU A 25 -1.66 20.44 -11.55
CA LEU A 25 -1.80 21.90 -11.55
C LEU A 25 -0.45 22.64 -11.43
N THR A 26 0.49 22.42 -12.36
CA THR A 26 1.81 23.06 -12.37
C THR A 26 1.74 24.58 -12.61
N TYR A 27 0.81 25.03 -13.43
CA TYR A 27 0.55 26.47 -13.64
C TYR A 27 0.14 27.18 -12.33
N GLY A 28 -0.81 26.62 -11.59
CA GLY A 28 -1.26 27.21 -10.32
C GLY A 28 -0.15 27.24 -9.27
N TYR A 29 0.74 26.25 -9.28
CA TYR A 29 1.88 26.18 -8.37
C TYR A 29 2.98 27.20 -8.71
N THR A 30 3.39 27.29 -9.98
CA THR A 30 4.37 28.29 -10.43
C THR A 30 3.90 29.72 -10.19
N ALA A 31 2.62 30.01 -10.45
CA ALA A 31 2.02 31.32 -10.18
C ALA A 31 2.12 31.73 -8.71
N ARG A 32 1.95 30.78 -7.76
CA ARG A 32 2.09 31.02 -6.31
C ARG A 32 3.55 31.29 -5.90
N LEU A 33 4.52 30.72 -6.61
CA LEU A 33 5.95 30.94 -6.38
C LEU A 33 6.49 32.22 -7.03
N GLY A 34 5.64 32.99 -7.73
CA GLY A 34 6.05 34.20 -8.43
C GLY A 34 6.63 33.95 -9.83
N GLY A 35 6.70 32.70 -10.29
CA GLY A 35 6.96 32.36 -11.69
C GLY A 35 5.74 32.76 -12.52
N ARG A 36 5.94 33.60 -13.53
CA ARG A 36 4.84 34.16 -14.35
C ARG A 36 5.02 33.90 -15.84
N THR A 37 6.09 33.23 -16.23
CA THR A 37 6.38 32.98 -17.64
C THR A 37 6.01 31.54 -18.01
N VAL A 38 5.66 31.34 -19.27
CA VAL A 38 5.48 29.99 -19.85
C VAL A 38 6.76 29.17 -19.72
N GLY A 39 7.93 29.82 -19.74
CA GLY A 39 9.22 29.17 -19.51
C GLY A 39 9.36 28.58 -18.12
N ASP A 40 8.87 29.27 -17.08
CA ASP A 40 8.90 28.77 -15.70
C ASP A 40 8.04 27.51 -15.53
N VAL A 41 6.86 27.51 -16.16
CA VAL A 41 5.95 26.35 -16.18
C VAL A 41 6.59 25.17 -16.91
N ALA A 42 7.12 25.39 -18.11
CA ALA A 42 7.78 24.36 -18.89
C ALA A 42 9.02 23.77 -18.19
N MET A 43 9.76 24.59 -17.44
CA MET A 43 10.86 24.09 -16.60
C MET A 43 10.35 23.19 -15.47
N LEU A 44 9.31 23.62 -14.76
CA LEU A 44 8.71 22.82 -13.70
C LEU A 44 8.14 21.50 -14.25
N ASP A 45 7.41 21.55 -15.37
CA ASP A 45 6.82 20.36 -15.98
C ASP A 45 7.91 19.32 -16.31
N ARG A 46 9.05 19.74 -16.88
CA ARG A 46 10.18 18.85 -17.14
C ARG A 46 10.72 18.17 -15.88
N GLU A 47 10.78 18.88 -14.76
CA GLU A 47 11.21 18.30 -13.48
C GLU A 47 10.16 17.36 -12.88
N VAL A 48 8.88 17.72 -12.96
CA VAL A 48 7.74 16.93 -12.44
C VAL A 48 7.64 15.59 -13.18
N TYR A 49 7.72 15.61 -14.51
CA TYR A 49 7.60 14.43 -15.37
C TYR A 49 8.92 13.69 -15.60
N THR A 50 9.96 13.94 -14.79
CA THR A 50 11.23 13.19 -14.88
C THR A 50 11.06 11.77 -14.34
N PRO A 51 11.21 10.72 -15.16
CA PRO A 51 11.07 9.34 -14.70
C PRO A 51 12.29 8.86 -13.90
N HIS A 52 12.06 8.04 -12.88
CA HIS A 52 13.12 7.44 -12.04
C HIS A 52 13.39 5.96 -12.34
N GLY A 53 12.65 5.38 -13.28
CA GLY A 53 12.72 3.97 -13.63
C GLY A 53 12.02 3.68 -14.94
N TRP A 54 10.93 2.92 -14.89
CA TRP A 54 10.15 2.60 -16.08
C TRP A 54 9.51 3.87 -16.71
N GLN A 55 9.58 3.99 -18.04
CA GLN A 55 8.94 5.10 -18.76
C GLN A 55 8.54 4.76 -20.21
N ARG A 56 7.43 5.36 -20.63
CA ARG A 56 6.81 5.36 -21.95
C ARG A 56 6.20 6.72 -22.27
N LEU A 57 6.74 7.80 -21.68
CA LEU A 57 6.33 9.17 -21.98
C LEU A 57 6.57 9.46 -23.46
N ILE A 58 5.68 10.24 -24.07
CA ILE A 58 5.79 10.72 -25.44
C ILE A 58 6.24 12.18 -25.37
N PRO A 59 7.55 12.49 -25.49
CA PRO A 59 8.07 13.81 -25.15
C PRO A 59 7.44 14.93 -25.98
N ASP A 60 7.30 14.71 -27.28
CA ASP A 60 6.73 15.71 -28.20
C ASP A 60 5.30 16.10 -27.84
N ARG A 61 4.48 15.12 -27.41
CA ARG A 61 3.11 15.37 -26.97
C ARG A 61 3.08 16.07 -25.62
N LEU A 62 3.92 15.64 -24.68
CA LEU A 62 4.00 16.25 -23.36
C LEU A 62 4.46 17.72 -23.45
N GLU A 63 5.53 18.00 -24.21
CA GLU A 63 6.03 19.36 -24.39
C GLU A 63 5.00 20.29 -25.04
N ALA A 64 4.16 19.76 -25.95
CA ALA A 64 3.07 20.52 -26.56
C ALA A 64 1.99 20.97 -25.55
N THR A 65 1.89 20.32 -24.38
CA THR A 65 0.93 20.69 -23.33
C THR A 65 1.43 21.82 -22.43
N HIS A 66 2.74 22.07 -22.36
CA HIS A 66 3.34 23.01 -21.42
C HIS A 66 2.76 24.43 -21.57
N GLY A 67 2.07 24.90 -20.54
CA GLY A 67 1.45 26.23 -20.51
C GLY A 67 0.23 26.42 -21.42
N VAL A 68 -0.24 25.37 -22.09
CA VAL A 68 -1.39 25.43 -23.03
C VAL A 68 -2.56 24.59 -22.52
N ALA A 69 -2.29 23.46 -21.89
CA ALA A 69 -3.31 22.53 -21.42
C ALA A 69 -3.02 22.00 -20.02
N THR A 70 -4.07 21.62 -19.31
CA THR A 70 -3.96 20.89 -18.04
C THR A 70 -3.84 19.40 -18.33
N VAL A 71 -2.88 18.74 -17.69
CA VAL A 71 -2.70 17.29 -17.82
C VAL A 71 -3.53 16.57 -16.76
N TYR A 72 -4.48 15.75 -17.20
CA TYR A 72 -5.23 14.85 -16.33
C TYR A 72 -4.47 13.53 -16.16
N CYS A 73 -4.27 13.11 -14.92
CA CYS A 73 -3.42 11.98 -14.56
C CYS A 73 -4.20 10.85 -13.88
N TRP A 74 -3.80 9.62 -14.20
CA TRP A 74 -4.15 8.40 -13.46
C TRP A 74 -2.89 7.85 -12.80
N LEU A 75 -2.80 7.99 -11.48
CA LEU A 75 -1.77 7.36 -10.68
C LEU A 75 -2.26 6.01 -10.19
N ILE A 76 -1.68 4.91 -10.69
CA ILE A 76 -2.04 3.54 -10.30
C ILE A 76 -0.90 2.95 -9.46
N GLN A 77 -1.10 2.86 -8.15
CA GLN A 77 -0.15 2.27 -7.23
C GLN A 77 -0.36 0.76 -7.09
N GLY A 78 0.73 0.00 -7.05
CA GLY A 78 0.70 -1.46 -6.90
C GLY A 78 0.56 -2.24 -8.21
N LEU A 79 0.57 -1.56 -9.36
CA LEU A 79 0.54 -2.20 -10.68
C LEU A 79 1.85 -2.95 -10.97
N ALA A 80 1.77 -4.13 -11.57
CA ALA A 80 2.94 -4.84 -12.07
C ALA A 80 3.52 -4.10 -13.28
N GLN A 81 4.83 -4.18 -13.50
CA GLN A 81 5.43 -3.57 -14.69
C GLN A 81 4.84 -4.14 -15.98
N GLU A 82 4.53 -5.45 -16.02
CA GLU A 82 3.91 -6.09 -17.19
C GLU A 82 2.51 -5.53 -17.49
N ASP A 83 1.70 -5.29 -16.45
CA ASP A 83 0.36 -4.72 -16.61
C ASP A 83 0.43 -3.24 -17.02
N ALA A 84 1.44 -2.50 -16.54
CA ALA A 84 1.70 -1.13 -16.97
C ALA A 84 2.07 -1.05 -18.46
N GLU A 85 2.88 -1.99 -18.96
CA GLU A 85 3.21 -2.08 -20.40
C GLU A 85 1.99 -2.40 -21.25
N ARG A 86 1.16 -3.35 -20.81
CA ARG A 86 -0.08 -3.70 -21.50
C ARG A 86 -1.05 -2.53 -21.56
N LEU A 87 -1.19 -1.79 -20.46
CA LEU A 87 -2.03 -0.61 -20.40
C LEU A 87 -1.49 0.50 -21.32
N ASN A 88 -0.19 0.76 -21.28
CA ASN A 88 0.44 1.75 -22.17
C ASN A 88 0.25 1.39 -23.65
N ALA A 89 0.46 0.12 -24.03
CA ALA A 89 0.26 -0.35 -25.40
C ALA A 89 -1.21 -0.26 -25.85
N ALA A 90 -2.17 -0.44 -24.95
CA ALA A 90 -3.59 -0.31 -25.27
C ALA A 90 -4.04 1.16 -25.43
N LEU A 91 -3.30 2.11 -24.84
CA LEU A 91 -3.63 3.53 -24.87
C LEU A 91 -2.80 4.33 -25.89
N SER A 92 -1.74 3.74 -26.47
CA SER A 92 -0.77 4.45 -27.31
C SER A 92 -1.37 5.08 -28.57
N ASP A 93 -2.46 4.52 -29.07
CA ASP A 93 -3.11 4.98 -30.30
C ASP A 93 -4.02 6.21 -30.07
N ASP A 94 -4.37 6.52 -28.82
CA ASP A 94 -5.17 7.70 -28.49
C ASP A 94 -4.32 8.98 -28.61
N GLU A 95 -4.84 10.00 -29.29
CA GLU A 95 -4.13 11.27 -29.50
C GLU A 95 -3.91 12.07 -28.21
N GLY A 96 -4.83 11.95 -27.24
CA GLY A 96 -4.76 12.63 -25.95
C GLY A 96 -3.85 11.94 -24.94
N TYR A 97 -3.38 10.72 -25.24
CA TYR A 97 -2.48 9.99 -24.37
C TYR A 97 -1.04 10.53 -24.47
N LEU A 98 -0.48 10.91 -23.32
CA LEU A 98 0.87 11.48 -23.19
C LEU A 98 1.94 10.44 -22.84
N GLY A 99 1.55 9.18 -22.65
CA GLY A 99 2.40 8.11 -22.15
C GLY A 99 2.25 7.85 -20.65
N ALA A 100 3.05 6.93 -20.13
CA ALA A 100 3.08 6.56 -18.72
C ALA A 100 4.52 6.43 -18.21
N PHE A 101 4.71 6.60 -16.90
CA PHE A 101 6.01 6.42 -16.27
C PHE A 101 5.87 6.06 -14.79
N GLU A 102 6.96 5.57 -14.23
CA GLU A 102 7.08 5.25 -12.82
C GLU A 102 7.29 6.51 -11.97
N VAL A 103 6.39 6.72 -11.01
CA VAL A 103 6.41 7.84 -10.08
C VAL A 103 7.10 7.40 -8.78
N SER A 104 8.05 8.21 -8.29
CA SER A 104 8.73 8.01 -7.01
C SER A 104 8.38 9.12 -6.02
N PHE A 105 7.72 8.76 -4.92
CA PHE A 105 7.40 9.71 -3.85
C PHE A 105 8.60 10.10 -2.97
N ALA A 106 9.77 9.51 -3.21
CA ALA A 106 11.02 10.02 -2.65
C ALA A 106 11.46 11.34 -3.34
N ASN A 107 10.91 11.65 -4.53
CA ASN A 107 11.08 12.93 -5.19
C ASN A 107 10.01 13.94 -4.65
N PRO A 108 10.42 15.10 -4.13
CA PRO A 108 9.49 16.07 -3.53
C PRO A 108 8.43 16.62 -4.49
N LEU A 109 8.79 16.86 -5.76
CA LEU A 109 7.85 17.36 -6.77
C LEU A 109 6.82 16.28 -7.12
N GLN A 110 7.27 15.04 -7.29
CA GLN A 110 6.35 13.95 -7.61
C GLN A 110 5.43 13.61 -6.44
N LEU A 111 5.92 13.67 -5.20
CA LEU A 111 5.07 13.60 -4.01
C LEU A 111 4.00 14.71 -4.04
N GLN A 112 4.40 15.95 -4.27
CA GLN A 112 3.48 17.09 -4.30
C GLN A 112 2.41 16.96 -5.39
N PHE A 113 2.80 16.65 -6.63
CA PHE A 113 1.89 16.69 -7.77
C PHE A 113 1.10 15.39 -7.99
N PHE A 114 1.68 14.22 -7.73
CA PHE A 114 1.00 12.95 -7.99
C PHE A 114 0.32 12.37 -6.75
N ARG A 115 0.79 12.66 -5.54
CA ARG A 115 0.18 12.11 -4.32
C ARG A 115 -0.64 13.12 -3.54
N ASN A 116 -0.12 14.33 -3.36
CA ASN A 116 -0.81 15.34 -2.53
C ASN A 116 -1.87 16.13 -3.30
N SER A 117 -1.77 16.18 -4.63
CA SER A 117 -2.72 16.92 -5.48
C SER A 117 -3.79 16.03 -6.12
N LEU A 118 -3.52 14.73 -6.30
CA LEU A 118 -4.51 13.80 -6.86
C LEU A 118 -5.43 13.25 -5.78
N ILE A 119 -6.68 12.98 -6.15
CA ILE A 119 -7.68 12.42 -5.24
C ILE A 119 -7.63 10.90 -5.37
N THR A 120 -7.30 10.20 -4.30
CA THR A 120 -7.47 8.74 -4.23
C THR A 120 -8.96 8.41 -4.28
N ARG A 121 -9.40 7.74 -5.35
CA ARG A 121 -10.82 7.49 -5.62
C ARG A 121 -11.20 6.03 -5.70
N TYR A 122 -10.31 5.18 -6.20
CA TYR A 122 -10.64 3.78 -6.46
C TYR A 122 -9.60 2.84 -5.91
N ARG A 123 -10.06 1.65 -5.56
CA ARG A 123 -9.23 0.46 -5.48
C ARG A 123 -9.70 -0.53 -6.52
N ILE A 124 -8.75 -1.14 -7.21
CA ILE A 124 -9.03 -2.09 -8.29
C ILE A 124 -8.26 -3.36 -8.02
N GLY A 125 -8.88 -4.50 -8.20
CA GLY A 125 -8.17 -5.78 -8.21
C GLY A 125 -9.11 -6.97 -8.20
N ARG A 126 -8.69 -8.07 -8.84
CA ARG A 126 -9.43 -9.34 -8.88
C ARG A 126 -10.87 -9.19 -9.40
N GLY A 127 -11.05 -8.34 -10.42
CA GLY A 127 -12.36 -8.05 -11.00
C GLY A 127 -13.27 -7.20 -10.12
N ASN A 128 -12.75 -6.60 -9.04
CA ASN A 128 -13.52 -5.70 -8.18
C ASN A 128 -13.02 -4.25 -8.30
N LEU A 129 -13.95 -3.31 -8.29
CA LEU A 129 -13.72 -1.88 -8.15
C LEU A 129 -14.34 -1.41 -6.84
N THR A 130 -13.54 -0.91 -5.92
CA THR A 130 -14.03 -0.31 -4.69
C THR A 130 -13.92 1.20 -4.81
N GLU A 131 -15.04 1.91 -4.75
CA GLU A 131 -15.06 3.36 -4.65
C GLU A 131 -14.75 3.79 -3.21
N LEU A 132 -13.81 4.73 -3.08
CA LEU A 132 -13.33 5.24 -1.81
C LEU A 132 -13.97 6.59 -1.52
N PHE A 133 -14.65 6.70 -0.39
CA PHE A 133 -15.30 7.95 0.06
C PHE A 133 -14.72 8.39 1.42
N SER A 134 -14.81 9.68 1.73
CA SER A 134 -14.49 10.23 3.05
C SER A 134 -15.79 10.61 3.76
N MET A 135 -15.83 10.62 5.10
CA MET A 135 -17.08 10.83 5.88
C MET A 135 -17.94 12.05 5.50
N ASP A 136 -17.36 13.06 4.87
CA ASP A 136 -18.08 14.27 4.42
C ASP A 136 -18.71 14.11 3.02
N GLU A 137 -18.28 13.11 2.25
CA GLU A 137 -18.85 12.69 0.97
C GLU A 137 -19.81 11.53 1.28
N GLY A 138 -21.12 11.78 1.29
CA GLY A 138 -22.10 10.73 1.59
C GLY A 138 -21.92 9.49 0.72
N GLU A 139 -22.43 8.34 1.18
CA GLU A 139 -22.41 7.06 0.47
C GLU A 139 -23.25 7.05 -0.84
N ASP A 140 -23.49 8.20 -1.47
CA ASP A 140 -24.22 8.25 -2.74
C ASP A 140 -23.26 7.80 -3.85
N PRO A 141 -23.45 6.58 -4.39
CA PRO A 141 -22.54 6.02 -5.36
C PRO A 141 -22.61 6.82 -6.66
N ASP A 142 -21.47 7.02 -7.32
CA ASP A 142 -21.48 7.52 -8.69
C ASP A 142 -22.07 6.44 -9.60
N LEU A 143 -23.35 6.57 -9.92
CA LEU A 143 -24.10 5.62 -10.73
C LEU A 143 -23.44 5.39 -12.10
N ALA A 144 -22.79 6.40 -12.67
CA ALA A 144 -22.12 6.26 -13.96
C ALA A 144 -20.89 5.35 -13.84
N ILE A 145 -20.14 5.48 -12.75
CA ILE A 145 -18.99 4.61 -12.47
C ILE A 145 -19.44 3.17 -12.23
N LYS A 146 -20.51 2.99 -11.46
CA LYS A 146 -21.07 1.68 -11.19
C LYS A 146 -21.48 0.99 -12.50
N GLU A 147 -22.27 1.66 -13.34
CA GLU A 147 -22.71 1.11 -14.62
C GLU A 147 -21.54 0.79 -15.56
N MET A 148 -20.51 1.64 -15.60
CA MET A 148 -19.31 1.42 -16.41
C MET A 148 -18.53 0.18 -15.93
N ALA A 149 -18.33 0.04 -14.63
CA ALA A 149 -17.62 -1.10 -14.04
C ALA A 149 -18.38 -2.41 -14.26
N GLU A 150 -19.71 -2.41 -14.06
CA GLU A 150 -20.56 -3.58 -14.32
C GLU A 150 -20.56 -3.97 -15.80
N LYS A 151 -20.59 -3.00 -16.74
CA LYS A 151 -20.41 -3.26 -18.18
C LYS A 151 -19.05 -3.88 -18.49
N ALA A 152 -18.02 -3.53 -17.73
CA ALA A 152 -16.69 -4.13 -17.81
C ALA A 152 -16.57 -5.47 -17.05
N SER A 153 -17.69 -6.06 -16.60
CA SER A 153 -17.74 -7.32 -15.84
C SER A 153 -17.00 -7.26 -14.51
N MET A 154 -16.99 -6.09 -13.86
CA MET A 154 -16.45 -5.90 -12.52
C MET A 154 -17.56 -5.79 -11.48
N SER A 155 -17.31 -6.27 -10.26
CA SER A 155 -18.12 -5.93 -9.10
C SER A 155 -17.76 -4.54 -8.59
N VAL A 156 -18.71 -3.88 -7.91
CA VAL A 156 -18.52 -2.54 -7.34
C VAL A 156 -18.85 -2.58 -5.85
N ASP A 157 -17.86 -2.21 -5.04
CA ASP A 157 -17.96 -2.05 -3.59
C ASP A 157 -17.70 -0.60 -3.18
N TYR A 158 -18.00 -0.28 -1.94
CA TYR A 158 -17.73 1.03 -1.35
C TYR A 158 -16.96 0.85 -0.05
N GLU A 159 -15.96 1.68 0.17
CA GLU A 159 -15.14 1.65 1.38
C GLU A 159 -14.82 3.07 1.84
N ASP A 160 -15.00 3.30 3.15
CA ASP A 160 -14.56 4.51 3.80
C ASP A 160 -13.02 4.58 3.82
N TYR A 161 -12.46 5.66 3.28
CA TYR A 161 -11.02 5.91 3.25
C TYR A 161 -10.46 6.35 4.61
N GLY A 162 -11.34 6.75 5.52
CA GLY A 162 -11.09 7.18 6.89
C GLY A 162 -10.12 8.35 6.99
N ALA A 163 -9.18 8.27 7.95
CA ALA A 163 -8.28 9.38 8.27
C ALA A 163 -7.02 9.45 7.39
N ARG A 164 -6.93 8.65 6.32
CA ARG A 164 -5.77 8.67 5.41
C ARG A 164 -5.71 9.95 4.58
N GLN A 165 -4.49 10.43 4.33
CA GLN A 165 -4.26 11.69 3.60
C GLN A 165 -5.02 12.90 4.17
N THR A 166 -5.44 12.80 5.44
CA THR A 166 -5.95 13.93 6.21
C THR A 166 -4.82 14.52 7.06
N PHE A 167 -5.11 15.57 7.82
CA PHE A 167 -4.15 16.12 8.78
C PHE A 167 -3.76 15.14 9.91
N PHE A 168 -4.51 14.04 10.10
CA PHE A 168 -4.13 12.97 11.02
C PHE A 168 -3.06 12.02 10.43
N ASP A 169 -2.87 12.01 9.12
CA ASP A 169 -1.90 11.15 8.45
C ASP A 169 -0.50 11.76 8.49
N LYS A 170 0.23 11.46 9.57
CA LYS A 170 1.62 11.92 9.77
C LYS A 170 2.65 11.17 8.90
N TYR A 171 2.22 10.23 8.07
CA TYR A 171 3.11 9.42 7.24
C TYR A 171 3.18 9.92 5.80
N ASP A 172 2.41 10.95 5.44
CA ASP A 172 2.48 11.59 4.13
C ASP A 172 3.67 12.57 4.02
N THR A 173 4.88 12.03 4.22
CA THR A 173 6.13 12.80 4.30
C THR A 173 7.21 12.22 3.40
N ILE A 174 8.12 13.07 2.94
CA ILE A 174 9.26 12.66 2.10
C ILE A 174 10.12 11.64 2.85
N GLU A 175 10.31 11.82 4.15
CA GLU A 175 11.09 10.92 5.01
C GLU A 175 10.47 9.51 5.05
N HIS A 176 9.14 9.42 5.12
CA HIS A 176 8.43 8.15 5.07
C HIS A 176 8.58 7.48 3.70
N PHE A 177 8.38 8.22 2.60
CA PHE A 177 8.51 7.63 1.26
C PHE A 177 9.94 7.23 0.90
N ARG A 178 10.96 7.92 1.43
CA ARG A 178 12.34 7.45 1.34
C ARG A 178 12.54 6.12 2.06
N LYS A 179 11.91 5.91 3.23
CA LYS A 179 11.92 4.60 3.91
C LYS A 179 11.22 3.53 3.10
N VAL A 180 10.14 3.88 2.39
CA VAL A 180 9.44 2.99 1.45
C VAL A 180 10.34 2.55 0.31
N GLU A 181 11.01 3.47 -0.37
CA GLU A 181 11.91 3.13 -1.48
C GLU A 181 13.13 2.33 -1.01
N ASP A 182 13.70 2.69 0.13
CA ASP A 182 14.75 1.88 0.77
C ASP A 182 14.27 0.46 1.09
N PHE A 183 13.06 0.32 1.63
CA PHE A 183 12.49 -0.99 1.93
C PHE A 183 12.35 -1.84 0.67
N LYS A 184 11.79 -1.31 -0.41
CA LYS A 184 11.67 -2.02 -1.69
C LYS A 184 13.04 -2.50 -2.19
N ARG A 185 14.07 -1.65 -2.08
CA ARG A 185 15.45 -1.99 -2.49
C ARG A 185 16.05 -3.11 -1.64
N VAL A 186 15.92 -3.04 -0.32
CA VAL A 186 16.48 -4.06 0.60
C VAL A 186 15.72 -5.37 0.47
N PHE A 187 14.40 -5.33 0.60
CA PHE A 187 13.56 -6.52 0.59
C PHE A 187 13.52 -7.20 -0.78
N GLY A 188 13.66 -6.45 -1.87
CA GLY A 188 13.77 -6.99 -3.23
C GLY A 188 15.04 -7.81 -3.48
N ARG A 189 16.03 -7.77 -2.57
CA ARG A 189 17.23 -8.63 -2.63
C ARG A 189 17.05 -9.95 -1.88
N PHE A 190 16.02 -10.07 -1.05
CA PHE A 190 15.77 -11.30 -0.29
C PHE A 190 15.28 -12.41 -1.21
N ALA A 191 15.64 -13.65 -0.88
CA ALA A 191 15.27 -14.80 -1.69
C ALA A 191 13.74 -14.92 -1.85
N GLY A 192 13.29 -15.03 -3.11
CA GLY A 192 11.87 -15.19 -3.46
C GLY A 192 11.04 -13.88 -3.46
N MET A 193 11.66 -12.74 -3.18
CA MET A 193 11.06 -11.42 -3.30
C MET A 193 11.52 -10.77 -4.61
N THR A 194 10.56 -10.25 -5.37
CA THR A 194 10.82 -9.40 -6.54
C THR A 194 10.46 -7.95 -6.21
N PRO A 195 10.95 -6.95 -6.95
CA PRO A 195 10.54 -5.55 -6.76
C PRO A 195 9.02 -5.38 -6.77
N ASP A 196 8.34 -6.04 -7.70
CA ASP A 196 6.87 -6.09 -7.78
C ASP A 196 6.21 -6.63 -6.51
N ARG A 197 6.72 -7.74 -5.96
CA ARG A 197 6.18 -8.33 -4.73
C ARG A 197 6.44 -7.44 -3.52
N ALA A 198 7.62 -6.82 -3.45
CA ALA A 198 7.95 -5.86 -2.39
C ALA A 198 7.06 -4.61 -2.49
N GLY A 199 6.78 -4.12 -3.71
CA GLY A 199 5.86 -3.01 -3.95
C GLY A 199 4.42 -3.33 -3.56
N ALA A 200 3.90 -4.49 -3.97
CA ALA A 200 2.56 -4.93 -3.60
C ALA A 200 2.41 -5.11 -2.08
N LEU A 201 3.40 -5.73 -1.42
CA LEU A 201 3.41 -5.86 0.04
C LEU A 201 3.46 -4.49 0.72
N THR A 202 4.31 -3.58 0.25
CA THR A 202 4.39 -2.21 0.77
C THR A 202 3.01 -1.56 0.75
N LEU A 203 2.32 -1.59 -0.40
CA LEU A 203 0.99 -1.01 -0.53
C LEU A 203 0.02 -1.63 0.48
N SER A 204 -0.03 -2.97 0.56
CA SER A 204 -0.91 -3.66 1.52
C SER A 204 -0.61 -3.27 2.97
N LEU A 205 0.65 -3.12 3.36
CA LEU A 205 1.02 -2.78 4.74
C LEU A 205 0.76 -1.31 5.08
N GLU A 206 1.01 -0.39 4.15
CA GLU A 206 0.62 1.01 4.30
C GLU A 206 -0.90 1.15 4.42
N GLU A 207 -1.64 0.32 3.67
CA GLU A 207 -3.11 0.22 3.76
C GLU A 207 -3.61 -0.55 5.00
N LEU A 208 -2.77 -1.19 5.79
CA LEU A 208 -3.17 -1.63 7.14
C LEU A 208 -2.93 -0.50 8.13
N HIS A 209 -1.66 -0.23 8.36
CA HIS A 209 -1.20 0.68 9.38
C HIS A 209 0.26 1.02 9.10
N PRO A 210 0.61 2.31 8.94
CA PRO A 210 1.99 2.72 8.69
C PRO A 210 3.03 2.26 9.73
N LYS A 211 2.60 1.98 10.97
CA LYS A 211 3.47 1.41 12.02
C LYS A 211 3.84 -0.05 11.74
N VAL A 212 2.94 -0.84 11.15
CA VAL A 212 3.22 -2.23 10.75
C VAL A 212 4.25 -2.25 9.61
N PHE A 213 4.08 -1.38 8.61
CA PHE A 213 5.10 -1.17 7.58
C PHE A 213 6.45 -0.77 8.19
N SER A 214 6.45 0.23 9.08
CA SER A 214 7.67 0.72 9.73
C SER A 214 8.40 -0.39 10.50
N ALA A 215 7.67 -1.26 11.20
CA ALA A 215 8.24 -2.38 11.93
C ALA A 215 8.86 -3.44 11.00
N LEU A 216 8.21 -3.78 9.88
CA LEU A 216 8.81 -4.70 8.89
C LEU A 216 10.04 -4.08 8.22
N SER A 217 9.97 -2.80 7.86
CA SER A 217 11.11 -2.08 7.27
C SER A 217 12.30 -2.03 8.22
N ALA A 218 12.06 -1.78 9.51
CA ALA A 218 13.09 -1.83 10.54
C ALA A 218 13.69 -3.24 10.69
N ALA A 219 12.87 -4.29 10.70
CA ALA A 219 13.35 -5.67 10.77
C ALA A 219 14.22 -6.05 9.55
N ALA A 220 13.82 -5.67 8.34
CA ALA A 220 14.59 -5.91 7.12
C ALA A 220 15.96 -5.22 7.15
N ARG A 221 16.01 -3.94 7.58
CA ARG A 221 17.27 -3.20 7.74
C ARG A 221 18.16 -3.79 8.82
N ALA A 222 17.57 -4.26 9.93
CA ALA A 222 18.32 -4.89 11.01
C ALA A 222 19.03 -6.17 10.52
N VAL A 223 18.39 -6.95 9.63
CA VAL A 223 19.04 -8.11 8.99
C VAL A 223 20.17 -7.68 8.06
N GLU A 224 19.95 -6.68 7.20
CA GLU A 224 20.98 -6.19 6.25
C GLU A 224 22.21 -5.63 6.98
N ALA A 225 22.00 -4.96 8.12
CA ALA A 225 23.07 -4.33 8.90
C ALA A 225 23.76 -5.28 9.89
N ALA A 226 23.21 -6.47 10.14
CA ALA A 226 23.76 -7.39 11.13
C ALA A 226 25.13 -7.92 10.69
N GLN A 227 26.15 -7.69 11.52
CA GLN A 227 27.53 -8.15 11.28
C GLN A 227 27.89 -9.39 12.10
N ASP A 228 27.11 -9.69 13.14
CA ASP A 228 27.35 -10.74 14.11
C ASP A 228 26.03 -11.43 14.55
N GLU A 229 26.17 -12.44 15.40
CA GLU A 229 25.05 -13.21 15.93
C GLU A 229 24.10 -12.36 16.79
N GLU A 230 24.61 -11.35 17.50
CA GLU A 230 23.80 -10.45 18.32
C GLU A 230 22.89 -9.58 17.44
N GLY A 231 23.43 -9.00 16.37
CA GLY A 231 22.64 -8.24 15.39
C GLY A 231 21.55 -9.08 14.75
N LEU A 232 21.84 -10.34 14.41
CA LEU A 232 20.85 -11.28 13.87
C LEU A 232 19.76 -11.64 14.89
N ALA A 233 20.12 -11.83 16.16
CA ALA A 233 19.15 -12.06 17.23
C ALA A 233 18.23 -10.84 17.44
N GLN A 234 18.76 -9.61 17.37
CA GLN A 234 17.96 -8.39 17.44
C GLN A 234 17.00 -8.25 16.24
N ALA A 235 17.44 -8.64 15.05
CA ALA A 235 16.60 -8.64 13.87
C ALA A 235 15.45 -9.68 14.01
N ALA A 236 15.74 -10.88 14.51
CA ALA A 236 14.75 -11.91 14.79
C ALA A 236 13.74 -11.46 15.86
N LEU A 237 14.21 -10.80 16.93
CA LEU A 237 13.35 -10.22 17.96
C LEU A 237 12.40 -9.16 17.37
N SER A 238 12.91 -8.33 16.46
CA SER A 238 12.11 -7.31 15.78
C SER A 238 11.03 -7.93 14.89
N ALA A 239 11.35 -9.01 14.17
CA ALA A 239 10.39 -9.76 13.37
C ALA A 239 9.31 -10.46 14.22
N ARG A 240 9.67 -10.97 15.40
CA ARG A 240 8.70 -11.48 16.37
C ARG A 240 7.76 -10.38 16.86
N ARG A 241 8.30 -9.21 17.24
CA ARG A 241 7.48 -8.07 17.68
C ARG A 241 6.51 -7.61 16.59
N LEU A 242 6.91 -7.69 15.32
CA LEU A 242 6.03 -7.43 14.19
C LEU A 242 4.83 -8.40 14.17
N LEU A 243 5.02 -9.70 14.41
CA LEU A 243 3.90 -10.66 14.50
C LEU A 243 2.93 -10.33 15.65
N GLU A 244 3.46 -9.88 16.79
CA GLU A 244 2.66 -9.41 17.93
C GLU A 244 1.85 -8.16 17.55
N GLN A 245 2.47 -7.18 16.87
CA GLN A 245 1.79 -5.98 16.38
C GLN A 245 0.72 -6.27 15.33
N ILE A 246 0.99 -7.20 14.39
CA ILE A 246 0.02 -7.65 13.41
C ILE A 246 -1.18 -8.29 14.12
N ALA A 247 -0.94 -9.12 15.14
CA ALA A 247 -2.01 -9.71 15.93
C ALA A 247 -2.80 -8.64 16.68
N ASP A 248 -2.14 -7.65 17.30
CA ASP A 248 -2.79 -6.53 18.00
C ASP A 248 -3.70 -5.74 17.06
N TYR A 249 -3.25 -5.49 15.84
CA TYR A 249 -4.01 -4.75 14.84
C TYR A 249 -5.17 -5.56 14.24
N LEU A 250 -4.90 -6.79 13.76
CA LEU A 250 -5.92 -7.63 13.11
C LEU A 250 -6.96 -8.13 14.12
N PHE A 251 -6.51 -8.53 15.31
CA PHE A 251 -7.37 -9.11 16.34
C PHE A 251 -6.93 -8.65 17.74
N PRO A 252 -7.36 -7.44 18.15
CA PRO A 252 -6.99 -6.85 19.43
C PRO A 252 -7.25 -7.78 20.61
N PRO A 253 -6.42 -7.75 21.67
CA PRO A 253 -6.59 -8.62 22.83
C PRO A 253 -7.91 -8.36 23.57
N ARG A 254 -8.57 -9.43 24.03
CA ARG A 254 -9.86 -9.36 24.75
C ARG A 254 -9.89 -10.36 25.91
N SER A 255 -10.76 -10.13 26.88
CA SER A 255 -10.93 -11.02 28.04
C SER A 255 -11.73 -12.29 27.73
N GLN A 256 -12.63 -12.23 26.75
CA GLN A 256 -13.47 -13.35 26.34
C GLN A 256 -12.65 -14.40 25.59
N MET A 257 -12.95 -15.69 25.83
CA MET A 257 -12.34 -16.77 25.06
C MET A 257 -12.98 -16.91 23.68
N VAL A 258 -12.20 -17.35 22.70
CA VAL A 258 -12.67 -17.72 21.36
C VAL A 258 -12.32 -19.18 21.12
N ASP A 259 -13.32 -20.00 20.78
CA ASP A 259 -13.15 -21.45 20.60
C ASP A 259 -12.45 -22.15 21.79
N GLY A 260 -12.77 -21.73 23.01
CA GLY A 260 -12.14 -22.26 24.24
C GLY A 260 -10.68 -21.84 24.45
N ARG A 261 -10.13 -20.93 23.62
CA ARG A 261 -8.76 -20.42 23.75
C ARG A 261 -8.75 -18.99 24.30
N LYS A 262 -7.75 -18.69 25.11
CA LYS A 262 -7.46 -17.32 25.57
C LYS A 262 -6.91 -16.50 24.41
N ILE A 263 -7.37 -15.25 24.32
CA ILE A 263 -6.97 -14.25 23.31
C ILE A 263 -6.52 -12.95 23.99
N GLY A 264 -5.78 -13.07 25.09
CA GLY A 264 -5.16 -11.93 25.76
C GLY A 264 -3.93 -11.43 25.01
N ARG A 265 -3.24 -10.45 25.61
CA ARG A 265 -2.07 -9.81 25.01
C ARG A 265 -0.94 -10.80 24.72
N ALA A 266 -0.67 -11.71 25.65
CA ALA A 266 0.37 -12.73 25.52
C ALA A 266 0.02 -13.81 24.48
N GLU A 267 -1.27 -14.05 24.22
CA GLU A 267 -1.76 -15.10 23.33
C GLU A 267 -1.87 -14.66 21.86
N TYR A 268 -0.91 -13.88 21.36
CA TYR A 268 -0.91 -13.37 19.97
C TYR A 268 -1.02 -14.48 18.91
N LYS A 269 -0.42 -15.66 19.15
CA LYS A 269 -0.61 -16.86 18.32
C LYS A 269 -2.09 -17.23 18.18
N ASN A 270 -2.81 -17.34 19.29
CA ASN A 270 -4.23 -17.67 19.26
C ASN A 270 -5.06 -16.59 18.55
N ARG A 271 -4.66 -15.32 18.70
CA ARG A 271 -5.30 -14.18 18.04
C ARG A 271 -5.15 -14.22 16.53
N LEU A 272 -3.96 -14.58 16.01
CA LEU A 272 -3.74 -14.79 14.58
C LEU A 272 -4.60 -15.93 14.02
N TRP A 273 -4.65 -17.08 14.72
CA TRP A 273 -5.52 -18.19 14.35
C TRP A 273 -7.00 -17.80 14.34
N ALA A 274 -7.46 -17.08 15.36
CA ALA A 274 -8.83 -16.61 15.47
C ALA A 274 -9.20 -15.65 14.32
N TYR A 275 -8.31 -14.70 14.00
CA TYR A 275 -8.49 -13.81 12.85
C TYR A 275 -8.65 -14.59 11.55
N ILE A 276 -7.70 -15.48 11.23
CA ILE A 276 -7.71 -16.26 9.99
C ILE A 276 -9.01 -17.05 9.87
N LYS A 277 -9.46 -17.70 10.95
CA LYS A 277 -10.70 -18.48 10.97
C LYS A 277 -11.92 -17.59 10.68
N LEU A 278 -12.04 -16.47 11.39
CA LEU A 278 -13.19 -15.56 11.23
C LEU A 278 -13.21 -14.90 9.86
N ALA A 279 -12.05 -14.50 9.33
CA ALA A 279 -11.93 -13.94 7.99
C ALA A 279 -12.33 -14.96 6.92
N LEU A 280 -11.90 -16.23 7.04
CA LEU A 280 -12.30 -17.29 6.11
C LEU A 280 -13.82 -17.56 6.15
N GLN A 281 -14.40 -17.56 7.35
CA GLN A 281 -15.84 -17.76 7.54
C GLN A 281 -16.67 -16.62 6.95
N ALA A 282 -16.27 -15.37 7.17
CA ALA A 282 -16.98 -14.21 6.65
C ALA A 282 -16.98 -14.16 5.11
N GLU A 283 -15.91 -14.64 4.49
CA GLU A 283 -15.72 -14.67 3.04
C GLU A 283 -16.25 -15.98 2.40
N ASN A 284 -16.91 -16.84 3.18
CA ASN A 284 -17.38 -18.17 2.76
C ASN A 284 -16.29 -19.03 2.08
N LYS A 285 -15.02 -18.85 2.47
CA LYS A 285 -13.87 -19.59 1.93
C LYS A 285 -13.71 -20.94 2.65
N PRO A 286 -13.06 -21.94 2.01
CA PRO A 286 -12.80 -23.24 2.66
C PRO A 286 -12.00 -23.08 3.95
N THR A 287 -12.66 -23.34 5.09
CA THR A 287 -12.10 -23.03 6.41
C THR A 287 -10.99 -24.00 6.79
N GLU A 288 -11.25 -25.31 6.87
CA GLU A 288 -10.33 -26.25 7.52
C GLU A 288 -8.94 -26.39 6.86
N PRO A 289 -8.82 -26.63 5.53
CA PRO A 289 -7.50 -26.79 4.90
C PRO A 289 -6.69 -25.48 4.93
N THR A 290 -7.35 -24.35 4.68
CA THR A 290 -6.72 -23.03 4.60
C THR A 290 -6.30 -22.54 5.99
N LEU A 291 -7.17 -22.69 6.99
CA LEU A 291 -6.87 -22.37 8.39
C LEU A 291 -5.69 -23.20 8.89
N THR A 292 -5.70 -24.51 8.63
CA THR A 292 -4.60 -25.39 9.03
C THR A 292 -3.28 -24.96 8.39
N ARG A 293 -3.30 -24.64 7.10
CA ARG A 293 -2.09 -24.21 6.37
C ARG A 293 -1.55 -22.88 6.90
N LEU A 294 -2.38 -21.83 6.92
CA LEU A 294 -1.96 -20.49 7.34
C LEU A 294 -1.66 -20.40 8.84
N GLY A 295 -2.43 -21.11 9.67
CA GLY A 295 -2.19 -21.17 11.11
C GLY A 295 -0.89 -21.89 11.45
N LYS A 296 -0.60 -23.04 10.82
CA LYS A 296 0.68 -23.74 11.02
C LYS A 296 1.86 -22.94 10.49
N GLU A 297 1.67 -22.18 9.42
CA GLU A 297 2.70 -21.29 8.91
C GLU A 297 3.01 -20.14 9.88
N ALA A 298 1.99 -19.56 10.51
CA ALA A 298 2.18 -18.59 11.59
C ALA A 298 2.98 -19.21 12.75
N ASP A 299 2.62 -20.43 13.17
CA ASP A 299 3.32 -21.16 14.22
C ASP A 299 4.79 -21.40 13.88
N ARG A 300 5.08 -21.86 12.66
CA ARG A 300 6.43 -22.08 12.16
C ARG A 300 7.26 -20.79 12.17
N LEU A 301 6.69 -19.68 11.74
CA LEU A 301 7.36 -18.37 11.72
C LEU A 301 7.69 -17.91 13.14
N ILE A 302 6.74 -18.04 14.07
CA ILE A 302 6.94 -17.71 15.50
C ILE A 302 8.08 -18.54 16.09
N GLU A 303 8.06 -19.86 15.85
CA GLU A 303 9.11 -20.77 16.33
C GLU A 303 10.47 -20.42 15.74
N ARG A 304 10.53 -20.08 14.44
CA ARG A 304 11.78 -19.65 13.78
C ARG A 304 12.35 -18.37 14.39
N PHE A 305 11.53 -17.34 14.58
CA PHE A 305 12.01 -16.09 15.17
C PHE A 305 12.38 -16.25 16.65
N ASN A 306 11.70 -17.13 17.39
CA ASN A 306 12.08 -17.47 18.77
C ASN A 306 13.40 -18.24 18.84
N ALA A 307 13.59 -19.25 17.98
CA ALA A 307 14.84 -19.99 17.90
C ALA A 307 16.01 -19.08 17.55
N GLY A 308 15.74 -18.05 16.75
CA GLY A 308 16.72 -17.03 16.39
C GLY A 308 17.28 -16.20 17.54
N LEU A 309 16.66 -16.24 18.72
CA LEU A 309 17.15 -15.59 19.93
C LEU A 309 18.17 -16.45 20.70
N HIS A 310 18.31 -17.72 20.34
CA HIS A 310 19.01 -18.73 21.16
C HIS A 310 19.97 -19.63 20.38
N ALA A 311 20.04 -19.51 19.05
CA ALA A 311 20.84 -20.38 18.18
C ALA A 311 21.68 -19.57 17.19
N ASN A 312 22.82 -20.14 16.76
CA ASN A 312 23.67 -19.61 15.69
C ASN A 312 22.92 -19.65 14.36
N MET A 313 22.06 -18.65 14.11
CA MET A 313 21.40 -18.48 12.82
C MET A 313 22.33 -17.77 11.84
N SER A 314 22.31 -18.22 10.60
CA SER A 314 22.89 -17.46 9.50
C SER A 314 21.96 -16.31 9.07
N GLN A 315 22.53 -15.22 8.56
CA GLN A 315 21.77 -14.12 7.95
C GLN A 315 20.73 -14.62 6.94
N LYS A 316 21.14 -15.54 6.05
CA LYS A 316 20.27 -16.17 5.05
C LYS A 316 19.04 -16.85 5.66
N THR A 317 19.16 -17.44 6.85
CA THR A 317 18.04 -18.06 7.56
C THR A 317 17.00 -17.02 7.99
N VAL A 318 17.46 -15.87 8.48
CA VAL A 318 16.58 -14.77 8.91
C VAL A 318 15.92 -14.08 7.73
N GLU A 319 16.68 -13.84 6.65
CA GLU A 319 16.15 -13.30 5.39
C GLU A 319 15.03 -14.18 4.84
N LEU A 320 15.25 -15.50 4.79
CA LEU A 320 14.22 -16.45 4.35
C LEU A 320 12.99 -16.43 5.26
N ALA A 321 13.17 -16.35 6.58
CA ALA A 321 12.05 -16.24 7.52
C ALA A 321 11.26 -14.93 7.33
N LEU A 322 11.93 -13.81 7.05
CA LEU A 322 11.27 -12.54 6.72
C LEU A 322 10.53 -12.60 5.37
N SER A 323 11.13 -13.20 4.34
CA SER A 323 10.44 -13.42 3.06
C SER A 323 9.19 -14.29 3.22
N ASP A 324 9.28 -15.35 4.03
CA ASP A 324 8.13 -16.22 4.32
C ASP A 324 7.06 -15.48 5.14
N LEU A 325 7.46 -14.66 6.12
CA LEU A 325 6.55 -13.78 6.87
C LEU A 325 5.81 -12.80 5.96
N ALA A 326 6.52 -12.16 5.04
CA ALA A 326 5.95 -11.24 4.06
C ALA A 326 4.90 -11.93 3.17
N ARG A 327 5.20 -13.14 2.67
CA ARG A 327 4.27 -13.94 1.86
C ARG A 327 3.05 -14.35 2.67
N TRP A 328 3.26 -14.91 3.86
CA TRP A 328 2.19 -15.29 4.76
C TRP A 328 1.28 -14.12 5.08
N LEU A 329 1.87 -12.94 5.37
CA LEU A 329 1.11 -11.74 5.66
C LEU A 329 0.26 -11.32 4.47
N SER A 330 0.84 -11.26 3.26
CA SER A 330 0.06 -10.97 2.04
C SER A 330 -1.13 -11.91 1.89
N GLU A 331 -0.93 -13.21 2.07
CA GLU A 331 -2.01 -14.21 1.99
C GLU A 331 -3.09 -14.02 3.06
N VAL A 332 -2.70 -13.69 4.30
CA VAL A 332 -3.64 -13.45 5.41
C VAL A 332 -4.48 -12.20 5.17
N LEU A 333 -3.89 -11.13 4.64
CA LEU A 333 -4.61 -9.91 4.28
C LEU A 333 -5.55 -10.12 3.10
N ASP A 334 -5.16 -10.98 2.16
CA ASP A 334 -5.96 -11.36 1.00
C ASP A 334 -7.18 -12.23 1.33
N ILE A 335 -7.28 -12.76 2.55
CA ILE A 335 -8.48 -13.47 2.98
C ILE A 335 -9.67 -12.51 2.95
N SER A 336 -9.60 -11.41 3.70
CA SER A 336 -10.64 -10.39 3.76
C SER A 336 -9.99 -9.00 3.87
N PRO A 337 -9.66 -8.37 2.72
CA PRO A 337 -8.97 -7.09 2.73
C PRO A 337 -9.79 -5.97 3.39
N SER A 338 -11.12 -5.99 3.26
CA SER A 338 -12.00 -4.99 3.90
C SER A 338 -11.98 -5.11 5.43
N GLN A 339 -12.01 -6.33 5.98
CA GLN A 339 -11.90 -6.53 7.44
C GLN A 339 -10.52 -6.22 8.00
N ALA A 340 -9.47 -6.46 7.22
CA ALA A 340 -8.10 -6.13 7.60
C ALA A 340 -7.88 -4.61 7.69
N ARG A 341 -8.53 -3.84 6.81
CA ARG A 341 -8.40 -2.39 6.74
C ARG A 341 -9.31 -1.72 7.77
N LYS A 342 -8.70 -1.06 8.74
CA LYS A 342 -9.39 -0.32 9.81
C LYS A 342 -8.91 1.12 9.74
N PRO A 343 -9.43 1.90 8.78
CA PRO A 343 -8.82 3.15 8.33
C PRO A 343 -8.77 4.22 9.44
N TYR A 344 -9.60 4.11 10.48
CA TYR A 344 -9.53 4.94 11.68
C TYR A 344 -8.57 4.40 12.74
N LEU A 345 -8.53 3.08 12.96
CA LEU A 345 -7.71 2.47 14.00
C LEU A 345 -6.22 2.78 13.79
N ALA A 346 -5.78 2.88 12.53
CA ALA A 346 -4.41 3.23 12.18
C ALA A 346 -3.96 4.63 12.69
N PHE A 347 -4.90 5.52 12.97
CA PHE A 347 -4.68 6.91 13.40
C PHE A 347 -5.38 7.22 14.74
N GLU A 348 -5.78 6.18 15.48
CA GLU A 348 -6.55 6.32 16.74
C GLU A 348 -5.84 7.22 17.75
N GLN A 349 -4.51 7.11 17.84
CA GLN A 349 -3.70 7.93 18.74
C GLN A 349 -3.76 9.41 18.33
N GLU A 350 -3.55 9.71 17.05
CA GLU A 350 -3.57 11.07 16.51
C GLU A 350 -4.95 11.72 16.67
N MET A 351 -6.03 10.96 16.45
CA MET A 351 -7.39 11.42 16.69
C MET A 351 -7.67 11.62 18.18
N SER A 352 -7.22 10.70 19.03
CA SER A 352 -7.39 10.81 20.49
C SER A 352 -6.67 12.04 21.05
N ASP A 353 -5.44 12.30 20.59
CA ASP A 353 -4.64 13.44 21.02
C ASP A 353 -5.23 14.77 20.56
N PHE A 354 -5.92 14.79 19.42
CA PHE A 354 -6.62 15.98 18.91
C PHE A 354 -7.90 16.30 19.70
N VAL A 355 -8.63 15.28 20.17
CA VAL A 355 -9.88 15.45 20.93
C VAL A 355 -9.62 15.73 22.42
N ARG A 356 -8.46 15.36 22.96
CA ARG A 356 -8.09 15.69 24.34
C ARG A 356 -8.01 17.22 24.48
N PRO A 357 -8.71 17.82 25.46
CA PRO A 357 -8.50 19.21 25.80
C PRO A 357 -7.01 19.43 26.05
N ALA A 358 -6.46 20.55 25.58
CA ALA A 358 -5.18 21.01 26.06
C ALA A 358 -5.32 21.24 27.57
N ASP A 359 -4.93 20.25 28.38
CA ASP A 359 -4.83 20.42 29.82
C ASP A 359 -3.92 21.63 30.07
N GLY A 360 -4.45 22.60 30.82
CA GLY A 360 -4.03 23.99 30.90
C GLY A 360 -2.53 24.28 30.86
N THR A 361 -2.18 25.28 30.05
CA THR A 361 -1.00 26.13 30.29
C THR A 361 -1.38 27.30 31.17
#